data_AF-A0ABD0RRK0-F1
#
_entry.id   AF-A0ABD0RRK0-F1
#
_cell.length_a   1.000
_cell.length_b   1.000
_cell.length_c   1.000
_cell.angle_alpha   90.00
_cell.angle_beta   90.00
_cell.angle_gamma   90.00
#
_symmetry.space_group_name_H-M   'P 1'
#
loop_
_entity.id
_entity.type
_entity.pdbx_description
1 polymer ?
#
loop_
_entity_poly.entity_id
_entity_poly.type
_entity_poly.pdbx_seq_one_letter_code
_entity_poly.pdbx_strand_id
1 'polypeptide(L)'
;KTSPQQDPAALCSVMSEVTRQASVLAAHHQQLDRLTAMTEELVRSMQSLTTAVNQSSAPTNPPAAAVTAPPPAAPAASANASRLALPEKYDGSPGKCKGFLMQCAIYVNSQLQCFVTEDSKVSLVCSLLT
;
A
#
# COMPACT_ATOMS: atom_id res chain seq x y z
N LYS A 1 3.54 -74.11 -2.52
CA LYS A 1 2.42 -73.17 -2.32
C LYS A 1 2.50 -72.64 -0.89
N THR A 2 3.10 -71.48 -0.67
CA THR A 2 3.13 -70.82 0.65
C THR A 2 2.82 -69.35 0.43
N SER A 3 1.63 -68.93 0.85
CA SER A 3 1.09 -67.57 0.71
C SER A 3 2.02 -66.54 1.35
N PRO A 4 2.09 -65.30 0.83
CA PRO A 4 2.61 -64.18 1.60
C PRO A 4 1.64 -63.93 2.75
N GLN A 5 2.09 -64.22 3.98
CA GLN A 5 1.35 -63.92 5.19
C GLN A 5 1.40 -62.39 5.39
N GLN A 6 0.36 -61.71 4.93
CA GLN A 6 0.17 -60.28 5.07
C GLN A 6 0.05 -59.95 6.56
N ASP A 7 1.09 -59.36 7.13
CA ASP A 7 1.14 -58.97 8.54
C ASP A 7 0.09 -57.85 8.80
N PRO A 8 -0.90 -58.08 9.67
CA PRO A 8 -1.99 -57.12 9.90
C PRO A 8 -1.52 -55.83 10.58
N ALA A 9 -0.43 -55.86 11.35
CA ALA A 9 0.09 -54.69 12.03
C ALA A 9 0.79 -53.72 11.05
N ALA A 10 1.47 -54.25 10.03
CA ALA A 10 2.04 -53.44 8.95
C ALA A 10 0.96 -52.69 8.16
N LEU A 11 -0.19 -53.32 7.92
CA LEU A 11 -1.30 -52.72 7.20
C LEU A 11 -1.97 -51.58 8.00
N CYS A 12 -2.10 -51.74 9.32
CA CYS A 12 -2.54 -50.66 10.22
C CYS A 12 -1.59 -49.46 10.20
N SER A 13 -0.27 -49.70 10.21
CA SER A 13 0.73 -48.62 10.16
C SER A 13 0.66 -47.83 8.86
N VAL A 14 0.45 -48.51 7.72
CA VAL A 14 0.29 -47.85 6.42
C VAL A 14 -1.00 -47.03 6.38
N MET A 15 -2.11 -47.56 6.91
CA MET A 15 -3.40 -46.85 6.96
C MET A 15 -3.32 -45.57 7.81
N SER A 16 -2.61 -45.61 8.94
CA SER A 16 -2.41 -44.41 9.76
C SER A 16 -1.58 -43.36 9.03
N GLU A 17 -0.55 -43.78 8.29
CA GLU A 17 0.30 -42.84 7.56
C GLU A 17 -0.45 -42.21 6.38
N VAL A 18 -1.28 -42.99 5.67
CA VAL A 18 -2.17 -42.49 4.60
C VAL A 18 -3.19 -41.49 5.15
N THR A 19 -3.77 -41.77 6.32
CA THR A 19 -4.70 -40.85 6.99
C THR A 19 -3.99 -39.56 7.42
N ARG A 20 -2.76 -39.67 7.92
CA ARG A 20 -1.91 -38.52 8.26
C ARG A 20 -1.63 -37.67 7.03
N GLN A 21 -1.23 -38.28 5.93
CA GLN A 21 -0.98 -37.59 4.67
C GLN A 21 -2.23 -36.90 4.13
N ALA A 22 -3.40 -37.55 4.18
CA ALA A 22 -4.67 -36.96 3.77
C ALA A 22 -5.00 -35.71 4.59
N SER A 23 -4.76 -35.73 5.90
CA SER A 23 -4.99 -34.57 6.77
C SER A 23 -4.07 -33.39 6.46
N VAL A 24 -2.79 -33.65 6.16
CA VAL A 24 -1.83 -32.61 5.77
C VAL A 24 -2.21 -31.99 4.43
N LEU A 25 -2.63 -32.81 3.46
CA LEU A 25 -3.06 -32.32 2.16
C LEU A 25 -4.32 -31.45 2.26
N ALA A 26 -5.28 -31.85 3.10
CA ALA A 26 -6.48 -31.05 3.36
C ALA A 26 -6.13 -29.71 4.02
N ALA A 27 -5.23 -29.70 5.00
CA ALA A 27 -4.76 -28.47 5.63
C ALA A 27 -4.06 -27.53 4.63
N HIS A 28 -3.25 -28.10 3.72
CA HIS A 28 -2.58 -27.31 2.69
C HIS A 28 -3.58 -26.72 1.67
N HIS A 29 -4.58 -27.50 1.26
CA HIS A 29 -5.65 -27.01 0.38
C HIS A 29 -6.39 -25.83 1.00
N GLN A 30 -6.80 -25.96 2.27
CA GLN A 30 -7.45 -24.88 3.01
C GLN A 30 -6.55 -23.62 3.11
N GLN A 31 -5.24 -23.80 3.25
CA GLN A 31 -4.31 -22.68 3.27
C GLN A 31 -4.26 -21.95 1.92
N LEU A 32 -4.21 -22.69 0.81
CA LEU A 32 -4.24 -22.09 -0.53
C LEU A 32 -5.56 -21.36 -0.80
N ASP A 33 -6.69 -21.90 -0.36
CA ASP A 33 -8.00 -21.23 -0.49
C ASP A 33 -8.01 -19.91 0.29
N ARG A 34 -7.46 -19.91 1.50
CA ARG A 34 -7.35 -18.70 2.33
C ARG A 34 -6.47 -17.63 1.68
N LEU A 35 -5.32 -18.02 1.14
CA LEU A 35 -4.43 -17.09 0.43
C LEU A 35 -5.08 -16.53 -0.84
N THR A 36 -5.82 -17.37 -1.55
CA THR A 36 -6.58 -16.97 -2.75
C THR A 36 -7.65 -15.93 -2.37
N ALA A 37 -8.47 -16.21 -1.36
CA ALA A 37 -9.50 -15.29 -0.89
C ALA A 37 -8.93 -13.93 -0.46
N MET A 38 -7.80 -13.93 0.25
CA MET A 38 -7.11 -12.70 0.66
C MET A 38 -6.58 -11.91 -0.54
N THR A 39 -6.09 -12.61 -1.57
CA THR A 39 -5.61 -11.97 -2.81
C THR A 39 -6.77 -11.33 -3.58
N GLU A 40 -7.91 -12.02 -3.69
CA GLU A 40 -9.10 -11.47 -4.33
C GLU A 40 -9.65 -10.24 -3.59
N GLU A 41 -9.58 -10.23 -2.25
CA GLU A 41 -9.96 -9.08 -1.45
C GLU A 41 -9.03 -7.87 -1.68
N LEU A 42 -7.71 -8.10 -1.69
CA LEU A 42 -6.73 -7.06 -2.00
C LEU A 42 -6.98 -6.46 -3.39
N VAL A 43 -7.24 -7.32 -4.38
CA VAL A 43 -7.53 -6.92 -5.76
C VAL A 43 -8.83 -6.09 -5.83
N ARG A 44 -9.89 -6.49 -5.12
CA ARG A 44 -11.13 -5.69 -5.03
C ARG A 44 -10.89 -4.34 -4.39
N SER A 45 -10.10 -4.28 -3.31
CA SER A 45 -9.76 -3.02 -2.64
C SER A 45 -9.02 -2.07 -3.59
N MET A 46 -8.03 -2.59 -4.33
CA MET A 46 -7.30 -1.80 -5.32
C MET A 46 -8.17 -1.31 -6.48
N GLN A 47 -9.08 -2.14 -6.99
CA GLN A 47 -10.02 -1.74 -8.03
C GLN A 47 -11.00 -0.66 -7.55
N SER A 48 -11.49 -0.78 -6.30
CA SER A 48 -12.36 0.24 -5.69
C SER A 48 -11.65 1.58 -5.58
N LEU A 49 -10.40 1.59 -5.10
CA LEU A 49 -9.62 2.82 -4.98
C LEU A 49 -9.31 3.44 -6.35
N THR A 50 -8.96 2.61 -7.35
CA THR A 50 -8.73 3.05 -8.73
C THR A 50 -10.00 3.70 -9.32
N THR A 51 -11.15 3.08 -9.09
CA THR A 51 -12.44 3.59 -9.56
C THR A 51 -12.80 4.92 -8.89
N ALA A 52 -12.57 5.05 -7.58
CA ALA A 52 -12.80 6.29 -6.85
C ALA A 52 -11.93 7.45 -7.36
N VAL A 53 -10.64 7.18 -7.65
CA VAL A 53 -9.74 8.18 -8.24
C VAL A 53 -10.20 8.60 -9.64
N ASN A 54 -10.65 7.66 -10.47
CA ASN A 54 -11.09 7.96 -11.83
C ASN A 54 -12.43 8.72 -11.88
N GLN A 55 -13.38 8.42 -10.98
CA GLN A 55 -14.66 9.13 -10.88
C GLN A 55 -14.51 10.57 -10.38
N SER A 56 -13.43 10.88 -9.65
CA SER A 56 -13.14 12.25 -9.21
C SER A 56 -12.60 13.15 -10.32
N SER A 57 -12.40 12.63 -11.53
CA SER A 57 -11.95 13.34 -12.73
C SER A 57 -13.08 13.49 -13.74
N ALA A 58 -14.15 14.23 -13.42
CA ALA A 58 -15.14 14.62 -14.42
C ALA A 58 -14.58 15.76 -15.30
N PRO A 59 -14.57 15.64 -16.64
CA PRO A 59 -14.22 16.76 -17.51
C PRO A 59 -15.41 17.73 -17.59
N THR A 60 -15.31 18.87 -16.91
CA THR A 60 -16.18 20.01 -17.19
C THR A 60 -15.79 20.61 -18.54
N ASN A 61 -16.47 20.21 -19.62
CA ASN A 61 -16.44 20.90 -20.91
C ASN A 61 -17.39 22.11 -20.87
N PRO A 62 -16.91 23.36 -21.11
CA PRO A 62 -17.77 24.46 -21.54
C PRO A 62 -17.86 24.51 -23.08
N PRO A 63 -18.98 24.95 -23.68
CA PRO A 63 -19.07 25.18 -25.13
C PRO A 63 -18.13 26.30 -25.56
N ALA A 64 -17.35 26.05 -26.60
CA ALA A 64 -16.39 26.97 -27.19
C ALA A 64 -17.07 28.20 -27.80
N ALA A 65 -16.75 29.39 -27.27
CA ALA A 65 -16.80 30.64 -28.00
C ALA A 65 -15.35 31.11 -28.20
N ALA A 66 -14.96 31.26 -29.47
CA ALA A 66 -13.62 31.64 -29.89
C ALA A 66 -13.23 33.04 -29.42
N VAL A 67 -12.10 33.20 -28.74
CA VAL A 67 -11.25 34.40 -28.77
C VAL A 67 -9.83 34.06 -28.29
N THR A 68 -8.87 34.68 -28.95
CA THR A 68 -7.40 34.56 -28.93
C THR A 68 -6.67 34.81 -27.59
N ALA A 69 -5.54 34.08 -27.40
CA ALA A 69 -4.35 34.32 -26.53
C ALA A 69 -4.35 33.83 -25.06
N PRO A 70 -3.17 33.70 -24.37
CA PRO A 70 -1.90 32.99 -24.64
C PRO A 70 -1.75 31.74 -23.68
N PRO A 71 -0.62 31.00 -23.57
CA PRO A 71 -0.63 29.58 -23.17
C PRO A 71 -1.08 29.37 -21.70
N PRO A 72 -1.90 28.35 -21.40
CA PRO A 72 -2.32 28.08 -20.03
C PRO A 72 -1.15 27.51 -19.23
N ALA A 73 -0.92 28.11 -18.06
CA ALA A 73 -0.07 27.57 -17.01
C ALA A 73 -0.42 26.10 -16.74
N ALA A 74 0.62 25.29 -16.51
CA ALA A 74 0.52 23.88 -16.19
C ALA A 74 -0.53 23.60 -15.10
N PRO A 75 -1.24 22.46 -15.14
CA PRO A 75 -2.23 22.14 -14.13
C PRO A 75 -1.53 22.02 -12.78
N ALA A 76 -1.87 22.90 -11.85
CA ALA A 76 -1.54 22.72 -10.45
C ALA A 76 -2.15 21.37 -10.04
N ALA A 77 -1.29 20.36 -9.86
CA ALA A 77 -1.69 19.06 -9.37
C ALA A 77 -2.37 19.29 -8.01
N SER A 78 -3.71 19.25 -8.04
CA SER A 78 -4.53 19.27 -6.85
C SER A 78 -4.39 17.90 -6.19
N ALA A 79 -3.25 17.71 -5.53
CA ALA A 79 -3.06 16.62 -4.60
C ALA A 79 -3.98 16.91 -3.41
N ASN A 80 -5.18 16.34 -3.46
CA ASN A 80 -6.02 16.08 -2.29
C ASN A 80 -5.36 15.01 -1.38
N ALA A 81 -4.04 15.10 -1.18
CA ALA A 81 -3.40 14.44 -0.06
C ALA A 81 -3.83 15.23 1.17
N SER A 82 -4.33 14.54 2.19
CA SER A 82 -4.63 15.07 3.51
C SER A 82 -3.51 16.04 3.91
N ARG A 83 -3.73 17.35 3.73
CA ARG A 83 -2.65 18.33 3.90
C ARG A 83 -2.43 18.45 5.39
N LEU A 84 -1.52 17.64 5.93
CA LEU A 84 -0.94 17.89 7.24
C LEU A 84 -0.53 19.35 7.29
N ALA A 85 -0.81 19.99 8.43
CA ALA A 85 -0.32 21.34 8.67
C ALA A 85 1.20 21.35 8.50
N LEU A 86 1.72 22.43 7.91
CA LEU A 86 3.16 22.63 7.76
C LEU A 86 3.82 22.58 9.16
N PRO A 87 4.99 21.94 9.32
CA PRO A 87 5.69 21.93 10.60
C PRO A 87 5.98 23.34 11.13
N GLU A 88 6.15 23.46 12.44
CA GLU A 88 6.50 24.73 13.07
C GLU A 88 7.89 25.22 12.64
N LYS A 89 8.06 26.54 12.53
CA LYS A 89 9.37 27.14 12.27
C LYS A 89 10.31 26.91 13.45
N TYR A 90 11.54 26.51 13.17
CA TYR A 90 12.57 26.22 14.16
C TYR A 90 13.48 27.42 14.39
N ASP A 91 13.55 27.86 15.64
CA ASP A 91 14.29 29.04 16.13
C ASP A 91 15.73 28.71 16.60
N GLY A 92 16.18 27.47 16.42
CA GLY A 92 17.48 27.03 16.94
C GLY A 92 17.46 26.52 18.38
N SER A 93 16.31 26.50 19.07
CA SER A 93 16.22 26.06 20.47
C SER A 93 16.52 24.57 20.63
N PRO A 94 17.56 24.17 21.40
CA PRO A 94 17.96 22.77 21.52
C PRO A 94 16.88 21.87 22.12
N GLY A 95 16.02 22.42 22.99
CA GLY A 95 14.88 21.69 23.57
C GLY A 95 13.77 21.34 22.57
N LYS A 96 13.67 22.07 21.45
CA LYS A 96 12.64 21.85 20.41
C LYS A 96 13.15 21.05 19.21
N CYS A 97 14.46 20.87 19.08
CA CYS A 97 15.10 20.20 17.93
C CYS A 97 14.49 18.83 17.62
N LYS A 98 14.33 17.98 18.64
CA LYS A 98 13.74 16.65 18.48
C LYS A 98 12.29 16.70 17.99
N GLY A 99 11.49 17.61 18.54
CA GLY A 99 10.09 17.80 18.14
C GLY A 99 9.96 18.30 16.70
N PHE A 100 10.79 19.29 16.34
CA PHE A 100 10.88 19.81 14.98
C PHE A 100 11.22 18.72 13.95
N LEU A 101 12.29 17.94 14.19
CA LEU A 101 12.68 16.86 13.28
C LEU A 101 11.58 15.81 13.13
N MET A 102 10.87 15.49 14.22
CA MET A 102 9.74 14.56 14.19
C MET A 102 8.58 15.09 13.34
N GLN A 103 8.22 16.38 13.47
CA GLN A 103 7.19 16.99 12.64
C GLN A 103 7.58 16.96 11.15
N CYS A 104 8.83 17.31 10.82
CA CYS A 104 9.36 17.24 9.46
C CYS A 104 9.29 15.81 8.89
N ALA A 105 9.69 14.81 9.68
CA ALA A 105 9.62 13.41 9.27
C ALA A 105 8.18 12.96 8.98
N ILE A 106 7.23 13.30 9.86
CA ILE A 106 5.81 12.96 9.66
C ILE A 106 5.27 13.63 8.40
N TYR A 107 5.59 14.91 8.19
CA TYR A 107 5.13 15.67 7.01
C TYR A 107 5.65 15.06 5.70
N VAL A 108 6.94 14.73 5.63
CA VAL A 108 7.56 14.09 4.45
C VAL A 108 6.96 12.70 4.20
N ASN A 109 6.78 11.89 5.25
CA ASN A 109 6.20 10.55 5.12
C ASN A 109 4.73 10.56 4.69
N SER A 110 3.97 11.60 5.05
CA SER A 110 2.58 11.75 4.60
C SER A 110 2.47 12.13 3.12
N GLN A 111 3.54 12.66 2.51
CA GLN A 111 3.53 13.22 1.15
C GLN A 111 4.73 12.70 0.33
N LEU A 112 4.99 11.40 0.38
CA LEU A 112 6.14 10.77 -0.30
C LEU A 112 6.22 11.10 -1.80
N GLN A 113 5.08 11.32 -2.46
CA GLN A 113 5.02 11.70 -3.88
C GLN A 113 5.52 13.13 -4.16
N CYS A 114 5.50 14.02 -3.18
CA CYS A 114 6.02 15.39 -3.32
C CYS A 114 7.51 15.50 -2.93
N PHE A 115 8.01 14.55 -2.14
CA PHE A 115 9.40 14.54 -1.63
C PHE A 115 10.21 13.36 -2.19
N VAL A 116 10.24 13.26 -3.53
CA VAL A 116 10.93 12.17 -4.24
C VAL A 116 12.46 12.31 -4.17
N THR A 117 12.96 13.55 -4.15
CA THR A 117 14.40 13.84 -4.09
C THR A 117 14.81 14.28 -2.69
N GLU A 118 16.06 13.97 -2.31
CA GLU A 118 16.65 14.45 -1.05
C GLU A 118 16.72 15.98 -1.03
N ASP A 119 16.98 16.64 -2.17
CA ASP A 119 16.95 18.10 -2.31
C ASP A 119 15.61 18.71 -1.88
N SER A 120 14.47 18.08 -2.22
CA SER A 120 13.16 18.58 -1.81
C SER A 120 12.94 18.46 -0.30
N LYS A 121 13.49 17.42 0.33
CA LYS A 121 13.42 17.24 1.79
C LYS A 121 14.30 18.27 2.51
N VAL A 122 15.52 18.50 2.01
CA VAL A 122 16.44 19.50 2.56
C VAL A 122 15.86 20.91 2.39
N SER A 123 15.30 21.22 1.22
CA SER A 123 14.65 22.51 0.94
C SER A 123 13.49 22.80 1.90
N LEU A 124 12.67 21.79 2.22
CA LEU A 124 11.62 21.91 3.24
C LEU A 124 12.22 22.28 4.61
N VAL A 125 13.20 21.51 5.08
CA VAL A 125 13.83 21.76 6.38
C VAL A 125 14.43 23.16 6.42
N CYS A 126 15.16 23.57 5.38
CA CYS A 126 15.73 24.91 5.20
C CYS A 126 14.68 26.03 5.27
N SER A 127 13.53 25.85 4.61
CA SER A 127 12.41 26.82 4.61
C SER A 127 11.78 27.03 6.01
N LEU A 128 11.94 26.04 6.88
CA LEU A 128 11.38 26.04 8.22
C LEU A 128 12.34 26.57 9.30
N LEU A 129 13.60 26.88 8.99
CA LEU A 129 14.45 27.61 9.94
C LEU A 129 14.10 29.10 9.97
N THR A 130 14.35 29.78 11.09
CA THR A 130 14.16 31.22 11.30
C THR A 130 15.33 31.83 12.04
#